data_AF-A0A374HUY6-F1
#
_entry.id   AF-A0A374HUY6-F1
#
_cell.length_a   1.000
_cell.length_b   1.000
_cell.length_c   1.000
_cell.angle_alpha   90.00
_cell.angle_beta   90.00
_cell.angle_gamma   90.00
#
_symmetry.space_group_name_H-M   'P 1'
#
loop_
_entity.id
_entity.type
_entity.pdbx_description
1 polymer ?
#
loop_
_entity_poly.entity_id
_entity_poly.type
_entity_poly.pdbx_seq_one_letter_code
_entity_poly.pdbx_strand_id
1 'polypeptide(L)'
;MKKKFLIAVAICASLFVVAPSVSVSAAEVEPEVQVQSEKSNIGVAPCADEIVMKFRIINGKKLQYRRWNQTRGYWVDKHWIDMN
;
A
#
# COMPACT_ATOMS: atom_id res chain seq x y z
N MET A 1 -7.11 14.51 37.91
CA MET A 1 -8.57 14.65 37.63
C MET A 1 -8.79 14.61 36.12
N LYS A 2 -9.88 13.95 35.73
CA LYS A 2 -10.12 13.26 34.45
C LYS A 2 -10.38 14.26 33.32
N LYS A 3 -9.53 14.28 32.28
CA LYS A 3 -9.85 14.94 31.00
C LYS A 3 -10.51 13.91 30.08
N LYS A 4 -11.70 14.28 29.65
CA LYS A 4 -12.75 13.43 29.12
C LYS A 4 -12.38 13.01 27.70
N PHE A 5 -12.33 11.71 27.46
CA PHE A 5 -12.25 11.13 26.13
C PHE A 5 -13.54 11.48 25.38
N LEU A 6 -13.42 12.16 24.24
CA LEU A 6 -14.50 12.29 23.28
C LEU A 6 -14.06 11.59 22.00
N ILE A 7 -14.60 10.38 21.85
CA ILE A 7 -14.57 9.57 20.64
C ILE A 7 -15.74 10.06 19.78
N ALA A 8 -15.46 10.55 18.58
CA ALA A 8 -16.48 10.78 17.57
C ALA A 8 -16.05 10.02 16.30
N VAL A 9 -16.66 8.85 16.12
CA VAL A 9 -16.59 8.03 14.91
C VAL A 9 -17.63 8.57 13.93
N ALA A 10 -17.20 9.01 12.75
CA ALA A 10 -18.08 9.23 11.61
C ALA A 10 -17.38 8.72 10.35
N ILE A 11 -17.66 7.45 10.01
CA ILE A 11 -17.33 6.83 8.73
C ILE A 11 -18.67 6.54 8.06
N CYS A 12 -18.91 7.14 6.88
CA CYS A 12 -19.83 6.68 5.83
C CYS A 12 -19.44 7.46 4.56
N ALA A 13 -18.56 6.91 3.71
CA ALA A 13 -18.90 6.06 2.56
C ALA A 13 -19.53 6.86 1.40
N SER A 14 -18.69 7.37 0.50
CA SER A 14 -19.11 7.86 -0.82
C SER A 14 -17.98 7.67 -1.85
N LEU A 15 -17.82 6.43 -2.33
CA LEU A 15 -17.09 6.14 -3.55
C LEU A 15 -18.11 5.86 -4.65
N PHE A 16 -18.52 6.89 -5.38
CA PHE A 16 -19.13 6.71 -6.70
C PHE A 16 -18.01 6.69 -7.73
N VAL A 17 -17.66 5.50 -8.21
CA VAL A 17 -16.76 5.32 -9.35
C VAL A 17 -17.61 5.40 -10.61
N VAL A 18 -17.45 6.46 -11.39
CA VAL A 18 -18.03 6.56 -12.75
C VAL A 18 -17.11 5.78 -13.68
N ALA A 19 -17.61 4.69 -14.25
CA ALA A 19 -16.92 3.95 -15.29
C ALA A 19 -17.06 4.68 -16.64
N PRO A 20 -15.98 4.88 -17.42
CA PRO A 20 -16.10 5.35 -18.80
C PRO A 20 -16.64 4.21 -19.69
N SER A 21 -17.79 4.43 -20.31
CA SER A 21 -18.31 3.56 -21.37
C SER A 21 -17.49 3.75 -22.65
N VAL A 22 -16.56 2.83 -22.93
CA VAL A 22 -15.88 2.76 -24.22
C VAL A 22 -16.73 1.92 -25.18
N SER A 23 -17.27 2.56 -26.20
CA SER A 23 -17.91 1.88 -27.33
C SER A 23 -16.82 1.28 -28.21
N VAL A 24 -16.67 -0.05 -28.21
CA VAL A 24 -15.80 -0.77 -29.14
C VAL A 24 -16.59 -1.02 -30.44
N SER A 25 -16.17 -0.40 -31.53
CA SER A 25 -16.60 -0.77 -32.88
C SER A 25 -15.71 -1.91 -33.37
N ALA A 26 -16.29 -3.08 -33.63
CA ALA A 26 -15.57 -4.20 -34.23
C ALA A 26 -15.28 -3.89 -35.71
N ALA A 27 -14.03 -3.60 -36.02
CA ALA A 27 -13.52 -3.72 -37.38
C ALA A 27 -12.80 -5.07 -37.47
N GLU A 28 -13.35 -5.95 -38.29
CA GLU A 28 -12.78 -7.24 -38.67
C GLU A 28 -11.38 -7.05 -39.28
N VAL A 29 -10.36 -7.58 -38.60
CA VAL A 29 -8.96 -7.60 -39.06
C VAL A 29 -8.58 -9.05 -39.32
N GLU A 30 -8.13 -9.31 -40.55
CA GLU A 30 -7.61 -10.58 -41.04
C GLU A 30 -6.51 -11.14 -40.10
N PRO A 31 -6.37 -12.48 -39.99
CA PRO A 31 -5.43 -13.07 -39.06
C PRO A 31 -4.00 -12.95 -39.63
N GLU A 32 -3.27 -11.90 -39.23
CA GLU A 32 -1.81 -11.93 -39.31
C GLU A 32 -1.26 -12.92 -38.30
N VAL A 33 -0.53 -13.91 -38.82
CA VAL A 33 0.18 -14.95 -38.06
C VAL A 33 1.23 -14.28 -37.17
N GLN A 34 0.89 -14.10 -35.90
CA GLN A 34 1.84 -13.69 -34.87
C GLN A 34 2.63 -14.92 -34.41
N VAL A 35 3.89 -15.00 -34.86
CA VAL A 35 4.89 -15.94 -34.38
C VAL A 35 4.98 -15.79 -32.86
N GLN A 36 4.56 -16.82 -32.13
CA GLN A 36 4.55 -16.82 -30.67
C GLN A 36 5.98 -16.71 -30.13
N SER A 37 6.18 -15.57 -29.48
CA SER A 37 7.30 -15.17 -28.64
C SER A 37 7.89 -16.32 -27.82
N GLU A 38 9.21 -16.51 -27.94
CA GLU A 38 9.99 -17.34 -27.02
C GLU A 38 9.71 -16.92 -25.58
N LYS A 39 9.16 -17.86 -24.83
CA LYS A 39 8.70 -17.71 -23.46
C LYS A 39 9.88 -17.47 -22.52
N SER A 40 10.21 -16.18 -22.38
CA SER A 40 10.33 -15.49 -21.11
C SER A 40 11.26 -16.10 -20.06
N ASN A 41 12.51 -15.65 -20.01
CA ASN A 41 13.25 -15.61 -18.76
C ASN A 41 12.67 -14.45 -17.91
N ILE A 42 11.44 -14.60 -17.41
CA ILE A 42 10.93 -13.73 -16.34
C ILE A 42 11.62 -14.23 -15.08
N GLY A 43 12.87 -13.83 -14.91
CA GLY A 43 13.47 -13.82 -13.59
C GLY A 43 12.60 -12.91 -12.74
N VAL A 44 11.78 -13.50 -11.86
CA VAL A 44 11.07 -12.72 -10.83
C VAL A 44 12.18 -12.15 -9.96
N ALA A 45 12.56 -10.91 -10.22
CA ALA A 45 13.46 -10.19 -9.34
C ALA A 45 12.80 -10.18 -7.96
N PRO A 46 13.51 -10.59 -6.89
CA PRO A 46 12.94 -10.50 -5.55
C PRO A 46 12.54 -9.04 -5.31
N CYS A 47 11.25 -8.78 -5.15
CA CYS A 47 10.79 -7.49 -4.69
C CYS A 47 11.32 -7.31 -3.27
N ALA A 48 12.28 -6.41 -3.10
CA ALA A 48 12.78 -6.08 -1.78
C ALA A 48 11.64 -5.44 -0.98
N ASP A 49 11.48 -5.84 0.28
CA ASP A 49 10.52 -5.21 1.18
C ASP A 49 10.96 -3.77 1.47
N GLU A 50 10.04 -2.82 1.35
CA GLU A 50 10.28 -1.43 1.74
C GLU A 50 10.03 -1.28 3.25
N ILE A 51 11.11 -1.06 4.00
CA ILE A 51 11.05 -0.84 5.45
C ILE A 51 11.14 0.65 5.77
N VAL A 52 10.07 1.21 6.33
CA VAL A 52 9.95 2.63 6.69
C VAL A 52 10.04 2.80 8.20
N MET A 53 10.76 3.82 8.67
CA MET A 53 10.77 4.22 10.07
C MET A 53 9.54 5.07 10.41
N LYS A 54 8.80 4.68 11.44
CA LYS A 54 7.73 5.49 12.02
C LYS A 54 8.20 6.05 13.35
N PHE A 55 7.90 7.32 13.60
CA PHE A 55 8.32 8.03 14.81
C PHE A 55 7.12 8.39 15.68
N ARG A 56 7.33 8.45 16.99
CA ARG A 56 6.36 8.99 17.95
C ARG A 56 7.07 9.66 19.11
N ILE A 57 6.38 10.60 19.75
CA ILE A 57 6.84 11.24 20.98
C ILE A 57 5.96 10.75 22.13
N ILE A 58 6.57 10.13 23.14
CA ILE A 58 5.90 9.71 24.37
C ILE A 58 6.11 10.80 25.43
N ASN A 59 5.02 11.24 26.06
CA ASN A 59 5.00 12.21 27.15
C ASN A 59 5.77 13.52 26.84
N GLY A 60 5.83 13.92 25.57
CA GLY A 60 6.51 15.14 25.13
C GLY A 60 8.04 15.14 25.26
N LYS A 61 8.66 14.01 25.63
CA LYS A 61 10.09 13.96 25.98
C LYS A 61 10.86 12.83 25.32
N LYS A 62 10.25 11.66 25.14
CA LYS A 62 10.93 10.48 24.60
C LYS A 62 10.58 10.29 23.14
N LEU A 63 11.55 10.48 22.25
CA LEU A 63 11.41 10.13 20.84
C LEU A 63 11.62 8.61 20.70
N GLN A 64 10.65 7.96 20.08
CA GLN A 64 10.71 6.54 19.79
C GLN A 64 10.54 6.32 18.30
N TYR A 65 11.17 5.26 17.78
CA TYR A 65 10.94 4.80 16.42
C TYR A 65 10.54 3.33 16.39
N ARG A 66 9.90 2.92 15.30
CA ARG A 66 9.58 1.51 15.02
C ARG A 66 9.54 1.29 13.52
N ARG A 67 10.05 0.15 13.06
CA ARG A 67 10.10 -0.19 11.63
C ARG A 67 8.80 -0.81 11.15
N TRP A 68 8.26 -0.26 10.07
CA TRP A 68 7.07 -0.72 9.38
C TRP A 68 7.44 -1.31 8.02
N ASN A 69 7.05 -2.55 7.75
CA ASN A 69 7.16 -3.14 6.42
C ASN A 69 5.97 -2.64 5.59
N GLN A 70 6.23 -1.70 4.68
CA GLN A 70 5.22 -1.10 3.83
C GLN A 70 4.71 -2.09 2.77
N THR A 71 5.58 -2.97 2.28
CA THR A 71 5.26 -3.99 1.28
C THR A 71 4.30 -5.04 1.83
N ARG A 72 4.47 -5.45 3.10
CA ARG A 72 3.73 -6.56 3.71
C ARG A 72 2.70 -6.15 4.77
N GLY A 73 2.67 -4.88 5.16
CA GLY A 73 1.67 -4.33 6.06
C GLY A 73 1.81 -4.80 7.53
N TYR A 74 3.03 -4.98 8.03
CA TYR A 74 3.26 -5.35 9.43
C TYR A 74 4.43 -4.60 10.09
N TRP A 75 4.41 -4.55 11.42
CA TRP A 75 5.53 -4.04 12.22
C TRP A 75 6.66 -5.05 12.28
N VAL A 76 7.85 -4.66 11.82
CA VAL A 76 9.05 -5.52 11.86
C VAL A 76 9.48 -5.78 13.30
N ASP A 77 9.48 -4.73 14.12
CA ASP A 77 9.86 -4.83 15.53
C ASP A 77 8.62 -5.11 16.39
N LYS A 78 8.74 -5.92 17.45
CA LYS A 78 7.63 -6.19 18.39
C LYS A 78 7.26 -4.98 19.26
N HIS A 79 8.26 -4.18 19.63
CA HIS A 79 8.12 -3.01 20.49
C HIS A 79 8.75 -1.78 19.84
N TRP A 80 8.42 -0.60 20.36
CA TRP A 80 9.06 0.65 19.96
C TRP A 80 10.44 0.75 20.58
N ILE A 81 11.38 1.34 19.85
CA ILE A 81 12.77 1.52 20.25
C ILE A 81 12.95 2.97 20.69
N ASP A 82 13.49 3.18 21.88
CA ASP A 82 13.86 4.51 22.38
C ASP A 82 15.03 5.05 21.56
N MET A 83 14.86 6.26 21.01
CA MET A 83 15.95 7.03 20.40
C MET A 83 16.62 7.79 21.55
N ASN A 84 17.74 7.24 22.03
CA ASN A 84 18.51 7.82 23.14
C ASN A 84 19.30 9.06 22.73
#